data_AF-A0A2A3G6D8-F1
#
_entry.id   AF-A0A2A3G6D8-F1
#
_cell.length_a   1.000
_cell.length_b   1.000
_cell.length_c   1.000
_cell.angle_alpha   90.00
_cell.angle_beta   90.00
_cell.angle_gamma   90.00
#
_symmetry.space_group_name_H-M   'P 1'
#
loop_
_entity.id
_entity.type
_entity.pdbx_description
1 polymer ?
#
loop_
_entity_poly.entity_id
_entity_poly.type
_entity_poly.pdbx_seq_one_letter_code
_entity_poly.pdbx_strand_id
1 'polypeptide(L)'
;MISRMRVVVYLLSTFAFVLQLAGAVLVVLDVKQAQDNVTTFKQRLDEANSKKEEHLQQMAAQSGRAVRGWRGGSIHLPTIPEQARGPLADQIGPSSMIERRALTEFVAAQYAISKVRRWSGVGLLFAGLAIGYVASMLSAS
;
A
#
# COMPACT_ATOMS: atom_id res chain seq x y z
N MET A 1 27.30 11.47 -47.52
CA MET A 1 26.54 10.39 -46.84
C MET A 1 26.91 10.24 -45.36
N ILE A 2 28.20 10.20 -45.00
CA ILE A 2 28.70 10.01 -43.61
C ILE A 2 28.10 11.01 -42.59
N SER A 3 27.91 12.28 -42.97
CA SER A 3 27.34 13.27 -42.05
C SER A 3 25.87 13.06 -41.72
N ARG A 4 25.06 12.50 -42.63
CA ARG A 4 23.63 12.23 -42.39
C ARG A 4 23.44 11.04 -41.45
N MET A 5 24.24 9.99 -41.63
CA MET A 5 24.21 8.79 -40.80
C MET A 5 24.61 9.10 -39.35
N ARG A 6 25.64 9.95 -39.14
CA ARG A 6 25.99 10.42 -37.79
C ARG A 6 24.88 11.21 -37.12
N VAL A 7 24.21 12.12 -37.83
CA VAL A 7 23.09 12.91 -37.27
C VAL A 7 21.93 11.99 -36.88
N VAL A 8 21.61 10.99 -37.70
CA VAL A 8 20.56 10.00 -37.38
C VAL A 8 20.92 9.19 -36.13
N VAL A 9 22.16 8.74 -36.00
CA VAL A 9 22.64 8.02 -34.79
C VAL A 9 22.52 8.92 -33.55
N TYR A 10 22.97 10.17 -33.61
CA TYR A 10 22.85 11.10 -32.49
C TYR A 10 21.38 11.34 -32.07
N LEU A 11 20.47 11.48 -33.04
CA LEU A 11 19.04 11.64 -32.76
C LEU A 11 18.45 10.38 -32.11
N LEU A 12 18.76 9.20 -32.63
CA LEU A 12 18.31 7.92 -32.06
C LEU A 12 18.83 7.71 -30.64
N SER A 13 20.12 7.99 -30.40
CA SER A 13 20.71 7.86 -29.06
C SER A 13 20.11 8.85 -28.07
N THR A 14 19.87 10.10 -28.49
CA THR A 14 19.22 11.10 -27.64
C THR A 14 17.79 10.68 -27.31
N PHE A 15 17.04 10.17 -28.30
CA PHE A 15 15.68 9.71 -28.11
C PHE A 15 15.61 8.48 -27.18
N ALA A 16 16.52 7.52 -27.35
CA ALA A 16 16.65 6.36 -26.48
C ALA A 16 16.94 6.78 -25.03
N PHE A 17 17.85 7.74 -24.83
CA PHE A 17 18.18 8.26 -23.52
C PHE A 17 16.98 8.95 -22.84
N VAL A 18 16.23 9.77 -23.57
CA VAL A 18 15.03 10.43 -23.04
C VAL A 18 13.96 9.41 -22.65
N LEU A 19 13.74 8.37 -23.47
CA LEU A 19 12.79 7.30 -23.15
C LEU A 19 13.22 6.50 -21.91
N GLN A 20 14.52 6.21 -21.77
CA GLN A 20 15.06 5.53 -20.61
C GLN A 20 14.90 6.36 -19.33
N LEU A 21 15.19 7.65 -19.38
CA LEU A 21 14.99 8.59 -18.26
C LEU A 21 13.51 8.66 -17.86
N ALA A 22 12.61 8.81 -18.83
CA ALA A 22 11.17 8.86 -18.57
C ALA A 22 10.68 7.54 -17.96
N GLY A 23 11.12 6.40 -18.48
CA GLY A 23 10.80 5.08 -17.91
C GLY A 23 11.32 4.90 -16.48
N ALA A 24 12.57 5.32 -16.21
CA ALA A 24 13.17 5.25 -14.88
C ALA A 24 12.41 6.13 -13.86
N VAL A 25 12.06 7.36 -14.24
CA VAL A 25 11.27 8.27 -13.39
C VAL A 25 9.90 7.67 -13.07
N LEU A 26 9.20 7.09 -14.05
CA LEU A 26 7.92 6.43 -13.82
C LEU A 26 8.03 5.27 -12.82
N VAL A 27 9.06 4.43 -12.94
CA VAL A 27 9.30 3.33 -12.00
C VAL A 27 9.56 3.84 -10.59
N VAL A 28 10.37 4.88 -10.43
CA VAL A 28 10.67 5.48 -9.11
C VAL A 28 9.40 6.06 -8.47
N LEU A 29 8.58 6.77 -9.25
CA LEU A 29 7.31 7.31 -8.75
C LEU A 29 6.35 6.20 -8.32
N ASP A 30 6.27 5.10 -9.06
CA ASP A 30 5.46 3.94 -8.70
C ASP A 30 5.97 3.27 -7.40
N VAL A 31 7.29 3.12 -7.24
CA VAL A 31 7.89 2.58 -6.00
C VAL A 31 7.60 3.48 -4.80
N LYS A 32 7.76 4.80 -4.96
CA LYS A 32 7.46 5.77 -3.90
C LYS A 32 5.99 5.69 -3.49
N GLN A 33 5.08 5.66 -4.45
CA GLN A 33 3.64 5.56 -4.19
C GLN A 33 3.28 4.23 -3.50
N ALA A 34 3.94 3.12 -3.86
CA ALA A 34 3.76 1.85 -3.16
C ALA A 34 4.27 1.90 -1.71
N GLN A 35 5.41 2.56 -1.45
CA GLN A 35 5.93 2.75 -0.11
C GLN A 35 5.01 3.62 0.76
N ASP A 36 4.48 4.71 0.21
CA ASP A 36 3.55 5.60 0.91
C ASP A 36 2.25 4.85 1.29
N ASN A 37 1.73 4.02 0.38
CA ASN A 37 0.56 3.17 0.63
C ASN A 37 0.82 2.14 1.73
N VAL A 38 1.99 1.49 1.74
CA VAL A 38 2.37 0.53 2.80
C VAL A 38 2.53 1.23 4.15
N THR A 39 3.13 2.42 4.17
CA THR A 39 3.30 3.22 5.38
C THR A 39 1.95 3.60 5.97
N THR A 40 1.03 4.07 5.12
CA THR A 40 -0.34 4.41 5.52
C THR A 40 -1.09 3.19 6.05
N PHE A 41 -0.92 2.03 5.41
CA PHE A 41 -1.50 0.77 5.89
C PHE A 41 -0.98 0.36 7.27
N LYS A 42 0.33 0.46 7.50
CA LYS A 42 0.94 0.18 8.82
C LYS A 42 0.39 1.11 9.90
N GLN A 43 0.34 2.40 9.64
CA GLN A 43 -0.22 3.37 10.60
C GLN A 43 -1.67 3.03 11.00
N ARG A 44 -2.50 2.60 10.05
CA ARG A 44 -3.88 2.19 10.34
C ARG A 44 -3.99 0.88 11.10
N LEU A 45 -3.05 -0.05 10.88
CA LEU A 45 -2.95 -1.27 11.69
C LEU A 45 -2.54 -0.95 13.14
N ASP A 46 -1.58 -0.04 13.31
CA ASP A 46 -1.15 0.40 14.64
C ASP A 46 -2.29 1.09 15.39
N GLU A 47 -3.09 1.93 14.71
CA GLU A 47 -4.31 2.53 15.27
C GLU A 47 -5.38 1.46 15.63
N ALA A 48 -5.51 0.42 14.81
CA ALA A 48 -6.44 -0.68 15.10
C ALA A 48 -6.00 -1.47 16.34
N ASN A 49 -4.70 -1.72 16.49
CA ASN A 49 -4.12 -2.38 17.64
C ASN A 49 -4.28 -1.55 18.92
N SER A 50 -4.02 -0.23 18.87
CA SER A 50 -4.21 0.62 20.04
C SER A 50 -5.67 0.64 20.51
N LYS A 51 -6.63 0.70 19.57
CA LYS A 51 -8.07 0.62 19.90
C LYS A 51 -8.48 -0.75 20.46
N LYS A 52 -7.85 -1.83 20.01
CA LYS A 52 -8.05 -3.18 20.57
C LYS A 52 -7.60 -3.23 22.03
N GLU A 53 -6.43 -2.68 22.34
CA GLU A 53 -5.91 -2.61 23.70
C GLU A 53 -6.79 -1.76 24.63
N GLU A 54 -7.22 -0.58 24.16
CA GLU A 54 -8.18 0.26 24.90
C GLU A 54 -9.49 -0.47 25.18
N HIS A 55 -10.03 -1.20 24.18
CA HIS A 55 -11.26 -1.96 24.35
C HIS A 55 -11.09 -3.13 25.33
N LEU A 56 -9.95 -3.83 25.29
CA LEU A 56 -9.60 -4.87 26.26
C LEU A 56 -9.52 -4.31 27.68
N GLN A 57 -8.90 -3.13 27.86
CA GLN A 57 -8.84 -2.45 29.15
C GLN A 57 -10.22 -2.02 29.64
N GLN A 58 -11.09 -1.51 28.77
CA GLN A 58 -12.46 -1.16 29.11
C GLN A 58 -13.29 -2.39 29.51
N MET A 59 -13.15 -3.51 28.78
CA MET A 59 -13.81 -4.77 29.14
C MET A 59 -13.31 -5.32 30.49
N ALA A 60 -12.01 -5.21 30.76
CA ALA A 60 -11.45 -5.55 32.06
C ALA A 60 -12.01 -4.65 33.18
N ALA A 61 -12.15 -3.34 32.93
CA ALA A 61 -12.67 -2.37 33.90
C ALA A 61 -14.20 -2.48 34.13
N GLN A 62 -14.95 -3.04 33.17
CA GLN A 62 -16.40 -3.24 33.26
C GLN A 62 -16.78 -4.63 33.77
N SER A 63 -15.92 -5.63 33.57
CA SER A 63 -16.11 -7.00 34.06
C SER A 63 -16.29 -7.03 35.58
N GLY A 64 -17.39 -7.61 36.05
CA GLY A 64 -17.68 -7.78 37.48
C GLY A 64 -18.17 -6.53 38.22
N ARG A 65 -18.48 -5.42 37.53
CA ARG A 65 -19.11 -4.25 38.16
C ARG A 65 -20.60 -4.48 38.40
N ALA A 66 -21.10 -3.97 39.53
CA ALA A 66 -22.53 -3.88 39.80
C ALA A 66 -23.07 -2.56 39.24
N VAL A 67 -23.96 -2.63 38.26
CA VAL A 67 -24.61 -1.45 37.68
C VAL A 67 -25.96 -1.24 38.35
N ARG A 68 -26.29 0.01 38.69
CA ARG A 68 -27.60 0.36 39.26
C ARG A 68 -28.66 0.23 38.17
N GLY A 69 -29.54 -0.75 38.32
CA GLY A 69 -30.66 -0.99 37.43
C GLY A 69 -31.73 0.09 37.56
N TRP A 70 -32.47 0.28 36.47
CA TRP A 70 -33.53 1.29 36.29
C TRP A 70 -34.58 1.31 37.42
N ARG A 71 -34.78 0.19 38.13
CA ARG A 71 -35.78 0.02 39.20
C ARG A 71 -35.18 -0.06 40.62
N GLY A 72 -33.94 0.36 40.81
CA GLY A 72 -33.29 0.41 42.12
C GLY A 72 -32.56 -0.87 42.56
N GLY A 73 -32.60 -1.94 41.76
CA GLY A 73 -31.79 -3.16 41.99
C GLY A 73 -30.37 -3.04 41.42
N SER A 74 -29.40 -3.79 41.93
CA SER A 74 -28.06 -3.89 41.34
C SER A 74 -27.99 -5.07 40.37
N ILE A 75 -27.59 -4.84 39.12
CA ILE A 75 -27.30 -5.89 38.16
C ILE A 75 -25.79 -6.13 38.22
N HIS A 76 -25.39 -7.34 38.62
CA HIS A 76 -23.98 -7.74 38.56
C HIS A 76 -23.66 -8.13 37.12
N LEU A 77 -22.75 -7.39 36.49
CA LEU A 77 -22.23 -7.76 35.19
C LEU A 77 -21.48 -9.10 35.29
N PRO A 78 -21.59 -9.99 34.30
CA PRO A 78 -20.85 -11.23 34.29
C PRO A 78 -19.34 -10.94 34.31
N THR A 79 -18.60 -11.66 35.15
CA THR A 79 -17.14 -11.59 35.19
C THR A 79 -16.60 -12.28 33.94
N ILE A 80 -16.01 -11.51 33.03
CA ILE A 80 -15.45 -12.07 31.80
C ILE A 80 -14.08 -12.65 32.14
N PRO A 81 -13.86 -13.98 31.97
CA PRO A 81 -12.57 -14.60 32.23
C PRO A 81 -11.50 -14.03 31.29
N GLU A 82 -10.30 -13.77 31.83
CA GLU A 82 -9.16 -13.17 31.10
C GLU A 82 -8.90 -13.86 29.74
N GLN A 83 -9.01 -15.19 29.70
CA GLN A 83 -8.78 -15.99 28.48
C GLN A 83 -9.83 -15.77 27.39
N ALA A 84 -11.05 -15.35 27.74
CA ALA A 84 -12.13 -15.11 26.80
C ALA A 84 -12.15 -13.67 26.25
N ARG A 85 -11.44 -12.73 26.89
CA ARG A 85 -11.44 -11.31 26.50
C ARG A 85 -10.81 -11.06 25.13
N GLY A 86 -9.74 -11.77 24.79
CA GLY A 86 -9.08 -11.68 23.48
C GLY A 86 -10.00 -12.10 22.32
N PRO A 87 -10.54 -13.33 22.31
CA PRO A 87 -11.47 -13.79 21.28
C PRO A 87 -12.73 -12.93 21.17
N LEU A 88 -13.25 -12.43 22.29
CA LEU A 88 -14.42 -11.53 22.31
C LEU A 88 -14.08 -10.14 21.74
N ALA A 89 -12.89 -9.60 22.03
CA ALA A 89 -12.41 -8.37 21.41
C ALA A 89 -12.24 -8.52 19.89
N ASP A 90 -11.81 -9.69 19.42
CA ASP A 90 -11.65 -9.95 17.99
C ASP A 90 -12.99 -10.12 17.26
N GLN A 91 -14.01 -10.67 17.94
CA GLN A 91 -15.34 -10.89 17.35
C GLN A 91 -16.28 -9.69 17.46
N ILE A 92 -16.20 -8.92 18.55
CA ILE A 92 -17.18 -7.88 18.92
C ILE A 92 -16.51 -6.50 18.95
N GLY A 93 -15.19 -6.43 19.03
CA GLY A 93 -14.45 -5.19 19.19
C GLY A 93 -14.38 -4.35 17.91
N PRO A 94 -14.21 -3.02 18.07
CA PRO A 94 -14.14 -2.08 16.96
C PRO A 94 -12.89 -2.27 16.07
N SER A 95 -11.86 -2.97 16.56
CA SER A 95 -10.60 -3.22 15.84
C SER A 95 -10.81 -4.07 14.59
N SER A 96 -11.64 -5.11 14.63
CA SER A 96 -11.87 -6.01 13.50
C SER A 96 -12.50 -5.31 12.29
N MET A 97 -13.37 -4.31 12.52
CA MET A 97 -13.93 -3.49 11.44
C MET A 97 -12.90 -2.53 10.83
N ILE A 98 -12.00 -1.99 11.65
CA ILE A 98 -10.94 -1.06 11.21
C ILE A 98 -9.89 -1.84 10.41
N GLU A 99 -9.47 -3.02 10.88
CA GLU A 99 -8.55 -3.91 10.17
C GLU A 99 -9.13 -4.33 8.82
N ARG A 100 -10.40 -4.75 8.78
CA ARG A 100 -11.07 -5.10 7.51
C ARG A 100 -11.09 -3.91 6.57
N ARG A 101 -11.49 -2.71 7.01
CA ARG A 101 -11.47 -1.51 6.15
C ARG A 101 -10.07 -1.18 5.66
N ALA A 102 -9.05 -1.25 6.52
CA ALA A 102 -7.67 -1.00 6.15
C ALA A 102 -7.17 -2.00 5.10
N LEU A 103 -7.51 -3.28 5.25
CA LEU A 103 -7.21 -4.33 4.27
C LEU A 103 -7.93 -4.08 2.95
N THR A 104 -9.23 -3.78 2.96
CA THR A 104 -9.98 -3.52 1.74
C THR A 104 -9.46 -2.29 1.01
N GLU A 105 -9.11 -1.23 1.75
CA GLU A 105 -8.58 0.00 1.17
C GLU A 105 -7.14 -0.18 0.65
N PHE A 106 -6.31 -0.96 1.32
CA PHE A 106 -4.98 -1.33 0.84
C PHE A 106 -5.06 -2.17 -0.44
N VAL A 107 -5.96 -3.16 -0.48
CA VAL A 107 -6.20 -3.97 -1.68
C VAL A 107 -6.75 -3.09 -2.80
N ALA A 108 -7.74 -2.24 -2.53
CA ALA A 108 -8.28 -1.31 -3.50
C ALA A 108 -7.21 -0.33 -4.01
N ALA A 109 -6.32 0.17 -3.15
CA ALA A 109 -5.20 1.03 -3.54
C ALA A 109 -4.19 0.31 -4.42
N GLN A 110 -3.91 -0.98 -4.19
CA GLN A 110 -3.08 -1.79 -5.09
C GLN A 110 -3.73 -2.02 -6.46
N TYR A 111 -5.06 -2.19 -6.52
CA TYR A 111 -5.81 -2.34 -7.77
C TYR A 111 -6.06 -1.00 -8.49
N ALA A 112 -6.09 0.11 -7.76
CA ALA A 112 -6.26 1.45 -8.30
C ALA A 112 -4.99 2.00 -8.97
N ILE A 113 -3.82 1.42 -8.67
CA ILE A 113 -2.61 1.64 -9.46
C ILE A 113 -2.86 1.04 -10.85
N SER A 114 -3.23 1.91 -11.79
CA SER A 114 -3.55 1.57 -13.17
C SER A 114 -2.49 0.63 -13.75
N LYS A 115 -2.88 -0.63 -14.01
CA LYS A 115 -2.07 -1.62 -14.73
C LYS A 115 -1.43 -0.99 -15.97
N VAL A 116 -2.16 -0.11 -16.66
CA VAL A 116 -1.70 0.58 -17.87
C VAL A 116 -0.48 1.47 -17.60
N ARG A 117 -0.44 2.22 -16.50
CA ARG A 117 0.70 3.11 -16.16
C ARG A 117 1.95 2.34 -15.77
N ARG A 118 1.79 1.25 -15.01
CA ARG A 118 2.92 0.39 -14.62
C ARG A 118 3.50 -0.34 -15.83
N TRP A 119 2.64 -0.86 -16.71
CA TRP A 119 3.07 -1.55 -17.94
C TRP A 119 3.59 -0.59 -19.00
N SER A 120 3.12 0.66 -19.07
CA SER A 120 3.66 1.65 -19.99
C SER A 120 5.09 2.08 -19.63
N GLY A 121 5.41 2.21 -18.33
CA GLY A 121 6.78 2.48 -17.88
C GLY A 121 7.75 1.35 -18.23
N VAL A 122 7.36 0.08 -18.00
CA VAL A 122 8.14 -1.10 -18.40
C VAL A 122 8.29 -1.18 -19.92
N GLY A 123 7.21 -0.90 -20.67
CA GLY A 123 7.21 -0.85 -22.12
C GLY A 123 8.16 0.23 -22.67
N LEU A 124 8.18 1.42 -22.08
CA LEU A 124 9.11 2.49 -22.46
C LEU A 124 10.57 2.10 -22.23
N LEU A 125 10.87 1.42 -21.12
CA LEU A 125 12.22 0.93 -20.83
C LEU A 125 12.69 -0.09 -21.88
N PHE A 126 11.83 -1.06 -22.22
CA PHE A 126 12.13 -2.04 -23.27
C PHE A 126 12.29 -1.39 -24.65
N ALA A 127 11.42 -0.44 -24.99
CA ALA A 127 11.52 0.31 -26.23
C ALA A 127 12.83 1.11 -26.31
N GLY A 128 13.24 1.77 -25.22
CA GLY A 128 14.50 2.49 -25.13
C GLY A 128 15.72 1.58 -25.29
N LEU A 129 15.70 0.38 -24.69
CA LEU A 129 16.74 -0.64 -24.87
C LEU A 129 16.83 -1.12 -26.33
N ALA A 130 15.69 -1.42 -26.96
CA ALA A 130 15.66 -1.86 -28.35
C ALA A 130 16.20 -0.79 -29.31
N ILE A 131 15.79 0.47 -29.12
CA ILE A 131 16.28 1.60 -29.94
C ILE A 131 17.77 1.82 -29.72
N GLY A 132 18.26 1.78 -28.47
CA GLY A 132 19.69 1.92 -28.15
C GLY A 132 20.55 0.80 -28.74
N TYR A 133 20.04 -0.44 -28.76
CA TYR A 133 20.70 -1.57 -29.40
C TYR A 133 20.84 -1.36 -30.92
N VAL A 134 19.75 -0.96 -31.59
CA VAL A 134 19.78 -0.67 -33.04
C VAL A 134 20.74 0.48 -33.37
N ALA A 135 20.75 1.56 -32.57
CA ALA A 135 21.68 2.68 -32.75
C ALA A 135 23.14 2.25 -32.60
N SER A 136 23.44 1.40 -31.61
CA SER A 136 24.78 0.85 -31.39
C SER A 136 25.23 -0.02 -32.56
N MET A 137 24.32 -0.84 -33.09
CA MET A 137 24.59 -1.73 -34.22
C MET A 137 24.88 -0.92 -35.51
N LEU A 138 24.11 0.14 -35.76
CA LEU A 138 24.32 1.07 -36.88
C LEU A 138 25.58 1.93 -36.73
N SER A 139 26.06 2.16 -35.50
CA SER A 139 27.31 2.86 -35.25
C SER A 139 28.54 1.96 -35.42
N ALA A 140 28.37 0.64 -35.27
CA ALA A 140 29.43 -0.35 -35.40
C ALA A 140 29.63 -0.84 -36.84
N SER A 141 28.65 -0.58 -37.72
CA SER A 141 28.70 -0.81 -39.17
C SER A 141 29.19 0.41 -39.94
#